data_AF-A0A511FSF4-F1
#
_entry.id   AF-A0A511FSF4-F1
#
_cell.length_a   1.000
_cell.length_b   1.000
_cell.length_c   1.000
_cell.angle_alpha   90.00
_cell.angle_beta   90.00
_cell.angle_gamma   90.00
#
_symmetry.space_group_name_H-M   'P 1'
#
loop_
_entity.id
_entity.type
_entity.pdbx_description
1 polymer ?
#
loop_
_entity_poly.entity_id
_entity_poly.type
_entity_poly.pdbx_seq_one_letter_code
_entity_poly.pdbx_strand_id
1 'polypeptide(L)'
;MTTFRSKVRETDTAHDAGSPCLLFVDDDRDIQVAARLLFQRRRIKILSAYDAAEALTLLASHPVDLVLLDLNYTKGARTGAEGLALLKDMLVLRRDLPVLVVTGHSGVSIAVEAMRTGATDFVMKPWNNDRLVSLVTSVLEKCGRNNGFDVEPVLITASDAIKQIVSEADRIAPTRACVLISGPSGVGKMLLARRIQDLSSEASAAQSFSAEDCGDLPQEGGVWICREIEALSPTLQRRLTDRLDGSAPPRLIALSSLDFAQR
;
A
#
# COMPACT_ATOMS: atom_id res chain seq x y z
N MET A 1 32.79 -33.45 -31.62
CA MET A 1 33.86 -33.27 -30.62
C MET A 1 34.23 -31.79 -30.67
N THR A 2 33.53 -30.96 -29.88
CA THR A 2 34.02 -30.40 -28.59
C THR A 2 35.17 -29.42 -28.90
N THR A 3 35.06 -28.11 -28.66
CA THR A 3 35.18 -27.54 -27.32
C THR A 3 34.73 -26.06 -27.28
N PHE A 4 33.82 -25.81 -26.34
CA PHE A 4 33.61 -24.62 -25.50
C PHE A 4 33.81 -23.20 -26.05
N ARG A 5 32.65 -22.53 -26.19
CA ARG A 5 32.44 -21.10 -26.35
C ARG A 5 32.72 -20.38 -25.03
N SER A 6 33.82 -19.65 -24.92
CA SER A 6 33.97 -18.59 -23.92
C SER A 6 33.20 -17.37 -24.41
N LYS A 7 32.09 -17.06 -23.72
CA LYS A 7 31.44 -15.76 -23.83
C LYS A 7 31.02 -15.35 -22.44
N VAL A 8 31.96 -14.74 -21.74
CA VAL A 8 31.65 -13.74 -20.71
C VAL A 8 30.84 -12.67 -21.44
N ARG A 9 29.54 -12.61 -21.16
CA ARG A 9 28.73 -11.45 -21.46
C ARG A 9 28.48 -10.78 -20.12
N GLU A 10 29.25 -9.73 -19.89
CA GLU A 10 28.76 -8.51 -19.27
C GLU A 10 27.34 -8.24 -19.77
N THR A 11 26.38 -8.26 -18.85
CA THR A 11 25.21 -7.40 -18.98
C THR A 11 25.22 -6.54 -17.74
N ASP A 12 26.01 -5.48 -17.87
CA ASP A 12 25.97 -4.31 -17.03
C ASP A 12 24.57 -3.68 -17.10
N THR A 13 24.13 -3.24 -15.93
CA THR A 13 23.21 -2.14 -15.66
C THR A 13 22.41 -1.54 -16.82
N ALA A 14 21.13 -1.87 -16.85
CA ALA A 14 20.11 -0.83 -17.05
C ALA A 14 19.13 -0.96 -15.89
N HIS A 15 19.03 0.08 -15.07
CA HIS A 15 17.81 0.29 -14.29
C HIS A 15 16.67 0.39 -15.30
N ASP A 16 15.88 -0.68 -15.44
CA ASP A 16 14.53 -0.54 -15.96
C ASP A 16 13.78 0.22 -14.86
N ALA A 17 13.64 1.53 -15.04
CA ALA A 17 13.24 2.51 -14.03
C ALA A 17 11.78 2.37 -13.54
N GLY A 18 11.22 1.17 -13.59
CA GLY A 18 9.88 0.84 -13.12
C GLY A 18 9.66 -0.60 -12.68
N SER A 19 10.68 -1.46 -12.66
CA SER A 19 10.53 -2.85 -12.20
C SER A 19 10.82 -2.97 -10.70
N PRO A 20 9.84 -3.35 -9.86
CA PRO A 20 10.05 -3.51 -8.42
C PRO A 20 11.11 -4.56 -8.11
N CYS A 21 11.90 -4.31 -7.07
CA CYS A 21 12.93 -5.20 -6.58
C CYS A 21 12.52 -5.88 -5.27
N LEU A 22 12.34 -7.20 -5.34
CA LEU A 22 12.05 -8.09 -4.22
C LEU A 22 13.34 -8.74 -3.73
N LEU A 23 13.67 -8.60 -2.45
CA LEU A 23 14.70 -9.42 -1.79
C LEU A 23 14.03 -10.66 -1.19
N PHE A 24 14.52 -11.84 -1.52
CA PHE A 24 14.02 -13.10 -0.94
C PHE A 24 15.11 -13.78 -0.11
N VAL A 25 14.83 -14.01 1.18
CA VAL A 25 15.71 -14.70 2.13
C VAL A 25 15.18 -16.10 2.42
N ASP A 26 15.90 -17.12 1.97
CA ASP A 26 15.58 -18.55 2.12
C ASP A 26 16.86 -19.35 1.78
N ASP A 27 17.26 -20.34 2.59
CA ASP A 27 18.43 -21.18 2.32
C ASP A 27 18.18 -22.25 1.26
N ASP A 28 16.91 -22.56 0.99
CA ASP A 28 16.53 -23.54 -0.01
C ASP A 28 16.67 -22.94 -1.41
N ARG A 29 17.72 -23.39 -2.10
CA ARG A 29 18.04 -22.99 -3.47
C ARG A 29 16.93 -23.33 -4.46
N ASP A 30 16.21 -24.43 -4.27
CA ASP A 30 15.14 -24.84 -5.17
C ASP A 30 13.94 -23.90 -5.01
N ILE A 31 13.64 -23.50 -3.77
CA ILE A 31 12.60 -22.48 -3.48
C ILE A 31 12.97 -21.13 -4.09
N GLN A 32 14.23 -20.68 -3.94
CA GLN A 32 14.74 -19.44 -4.53
C GLN A 32 14.61 -19.42 -6.06
N VAL A 33 14.97 -20.54 -6.72
CA VAL A 33 14.84 -20.67 -8.19
C VAL A 33 13.37 -20.65 -8.62
N ALA A 34 12.50 -21.38 -7.91
CA ALA A 34 11.07 -21.40 -8.19
C ALA A 34 10.44 -20.00 -8.04
N ALA A 35 10.77 -19.27 -6.96
CA ALA A 35 10.33 -17.90 -6.75
C ALA A 35 10.83 -16.98 -7.87
N ARG A 36 12.12 -17.07 -8.24
CA ARG A 36 12.68 -16.29 -9.35
C ARG A 36 11.91 -16.48 -10.65
N LEU A 37 11.63 -17.73 -11.03
CA LEU A 37 10.86 -18.05 -12.23
C LEU A 37 9.41 -17.53 -12.16
N LEU A 38 8.79 -17.61 -10.98
CA LEU A 38 7.43 -17.12 -10.74
C LEU A 38 7.32 -15.61 -10.98
N PHE A 39 8.23 -14.83 -10.39
CA PHE A 39 8.19 -13.37 -10.43
C PHE A 39 8.82 -12.76 -11.69
N GLN A 40 9.70 -13.48 -12.38
CA GLN A 40 10.25 -13.04 -13.67
C GLN A 40 9.14 -12.80 -14.71
N ARG A 41 8.09 -13.64 -14.73
CA ARG A 41 6.92 -13.45 -15.62
C ARG A 41 6.12 -12.18 -15.32
N ARG A 42 6.31 -11.61 -14.12
CA ARG A 42 5.61 -10.40 -13.63
C ARG A 42 6.49 -9.15 -13.66
N ARG A 43 7.67 -9.21 -14.28
CA ARG A 43 8.66 -8.10 -14.33
C ARG A 43 9.08 -7.58 -12.95
N ILE A 44 9.02 -8.45 -11.93
CA ILE A 44 9.57 -8.16 -10.60
C ILE A 44 10.97 -8.77 -10.54
N LYS A 45 11.97 -7.95 -10.22
CA LYS A 45 13.36 -8.39 -10.06
C LYS A 45 13.51 -9.05 -8.69
N ILE A 46 14.10 -10.24 -8.64
CA ILE A 46 14.44 -10.91 -7.39
C ILE A 46 15.94 -10.86 -7.11
N LEU A 47 16.29 -10.35 -5.93
CA LEU A 47 17.58 -10.58 -5.28
C LEU A 47 17.41 -11.76 -4.31
N SER A 48 18.35 -12.69 -4.31
CA SER A 48 18.33 -13.87 -3.44
C SER A 48 19.39 -13.72 -2.37
N ALA A 49 19.02 -13.96 -1.12
CA ALA A 49 19.94 -14.11 0.00
C ALA A 49 19.71 -15.48 0.66
N TYR A 50 20.80 -16.14 1.04
CA TYR A 50 20.77 -17.46 1.67
C TYR A 50 21.05 -17.40 3.18
N ASP A 51 21.49 -16.24 3.68
CA ASP A 51 21.72 -15.99 5.10
C ASP A 51 21.50 -14.50 5.46
N ALA A 52 21.54 -14.20 6.76
CA ALA A 52 21.36 -12.84 7.27
C ALA A 52 22.42 -11.84 6.77
N ALA A 53 23.68 -12.26 6.67
CA ALA A 53 24.77 -11.37 6.30
C ALA A 53 24.64 -10.94 4.83
N GLU A 54 24.31 -11.89 3.95
CA GLU A 54 24.01 -11.62 2.55
C GLU A 54 22.76 -10.75 2.41
N ALA A 55 21.69 -11.05 3.17
CA ALA A 55 20.46 -10.27 3.13
C ALA A 55 20.68 -8.80 3.50
N LEU A 56 21.41 -8.54 4.60
CA LEU A 56 21.73 -7.18 5.05
C LEU A 56 22.67 -6.46 4.07
N THR A 57 23.64 -7.18 3.48
CA THR A 57 24.54 -6.62 2.47
C THR A 57 23.78 -6.20 1.21
N LEU A 58 22.87 -7.05 0.72
CA LEU A 58 22.04 -6.75 -0.44
C LEU A 58 21.08 -5.58 -0.14
N LEU A 59 20.52 -5.56 1.07
CA LEU A 59 19.62 -4.50 1.51
C LEU A 59 20.30 -3.13 1.56
N ALA A 60 21.58 -3.09 1.97
CA ALA A 60 22.38 -1.86 2.02
C ALA A 60 22.88 -1.39 0.65
N SER A 61 23.01 -2.31 -0.32
CA SER A 61 23.65 -2.03 -1.62
C SER A 61 22.67 -1.90 -2.80
N HIS A 62 21.41 -2.27 -2.61
CA HIS A 62 20.40 -2.26 -3.68
C HIS A 62 19.10 -1.57 -3.24
N PRO A 63 18.38 -0.93 -4.18
CA PRO A 63 17.05 -0.38 -3.91
C PRO A 63 16.03 -1.54 -3.86
N VAL A 64 15.90 -2.15 -2.68
CA VAL A 64 14.91 -3.20 -2.42
C VAL A 64 13.58 -2.55 -2.02
N ASP A 65 12.50 -2.89 -2.71
CA ASP A 65 11.15 -2.37 -2.49
C ASP A 65 10.32 -3.25 -1.53
N LEU A 66 10.64 -4.55 -1.46
CA LEU A 66 9.97 -5.50 -0.58
C LEU A 66 10.91 -6.64 -0.19
N VAL A 67 10.78 -7.15 1.04
CA VAL A 67 11.46 -8.37 1.49
C VAL A 67 10.46 -9.51 1.66
N LEU A 68 10.76 -10.67 1.11
CA LEU A 68 10.15 -11.94 1.47
C LEU A 68 11.16 -12.69 2.35
N LEU A 69 10.78 -13.04 3.57
CA LEU A 69 11.68 -13.59 4.58
C LEU A 69 11.14 -14.93 5.10
N ASP A 70 11.78 -16.05 4.78
CA ASP A 70 11.52 -17.28 5.51
C ASP A 70 11.97 -17.12 6.97
N LEU A 71 11.10 -17.41 7.93
CA LEU A 71 11.46 -17.32 9.35
C LEU A 71 12.40 -18.44 9.80
N ASN A 72 12.43 -19.55 9.07
CA ASN A 72 13.27 -20.72 9.38
C ASN A 72 14.23 -21.02 8.23
N TYR A 73 14.89 -19.97 7.72
CA TYR A 73 15.84 -20.08 6.62
C TYR A 73 17.14 -20.78 7.02
N THR A 74 17.36 -21.25 8.26
CA THR A 74 18.48 -22.14 8.59
C THR A 74 18.02 -23.57 8.74
N LYS A 75 18.69 -24.51 8.06
CA LYS A 75 18.42 -25.95 8.21
C LYS A 75 18.39 -26.40 9.67
N GLY A 76 17.24 -26.94 10.07
CA GLY A 76 17.03 -27.49 11.42
C GLY A 76 16.46 -26.49 12.43
N ALA A 77 16.43 -25.19 12.11
CA ALA A 77 15.67 -24.22 12.87
C ALA A 77 14.15 -24.47 12.71
N ARG A 78 13.42 -24.39 13.82
CA ARG A 78 11.95 -24.57 13.85
C ARG A 78 11.24 -23.53 14.69
N THR A 79 12.00 -22.66 15.34
CA THR A 79 11.50 -21.69 16.31
C THR A 79 11.20 -20.34 15.68
N GLY A 80 11.66 -20.07 14.45
CA GLY A 80 11.53 -18.77 13.79
C GLY A 80 12.32 -17.62 14.42
N ALA A 81 13.08 -17.88 15.49
CA ALA A 81 13.75 -16.84 16.28
C ALA A 81 14.82 -16.09 15.46
N GLU A 82 15.53 -16.79 14.58
CA GLU A 82 16.52 -16.18 13.68
C GLU A 82 15.88 -15.26 12.64
N GLY A 83 14.74 -15.65 12.07
CA GLY A 83 14.00 -14.81 11.14
C GLY A 83 13.43 -13.57 11.82
N LEU A 84 12.94 -13.71 13.05
CA LEU A 84 12.49 -12.56 13.85
C LEU A 84 13.63 -11.60 14.21
N ALA A 85 14.81 -12.13 14.51
CA ALA A 85 16.00 -11.29 14.74
C ALA A 85 16.37 -10.52 13.48
N LEU A 86 16.43 -11.21 12.32
CA LEU A 86 16.73 -10.58 11.04
C LEU A 86 15.67 -9.53 10.65
N LEU A 87 14.38 -9.80 10.90
CA LEU A 87 13.30 -8.82 10.71
C LEU A 87 13.57 -7.53 11.50
N LYS A 88 13.98 -7.63 12.77
CA LYS A 88 14.32 -6.46 13.59
C LYS A 88 15.49 -5.70 12.99
N ASP A 89 16.56 -6.39 12.58
CA ASP A 89 17.73 -5.75 12.00
C ASP A 89 17.39 -5.02 10.69
N MET A 90 16.55 -5.63 9.84
CA MET A 90 16.07 -5.00 8.61
C MET A 90 15.25 -3.73 8.87
N LEU A 91 14.35 -3.76 9.85
CA LEU A 91 13.52 -2.61 10.22
C LEU A 91 14.31 -1.50 10.94
N VAL A 92 15.40 -1.84 11.63
CA VAL A 92 16.35 -0.84 12.16
C VAL A 92 17.07 -0.13 11.00
N LEU A 93 17.46 -0.86 9.96
CA LEU A 93 18.13 -0.28 8.79
C LEU A 93 17.17 0.57 7.95
N ARG A 94 15.95 0.08 7.71
CA ARG A 94 14.91 0.76 6.92
C ARG A 94 13.53 0.50 7.53
N ARG A 95 13.06 1.47 8.32
CA ARG A 95 11.81 1.36 9.10
C ARG A 95 10.56 1.13 8.25
N ASP A 96 10.51 1.73 7.07
CA ASP A 96 9.32 1.70 6.20
C ASP A 96 9.40 0.60 5.13
N LEU A 97 10.40 -0.28 5.22
CA LEU A 97 10.55 -1.40 4.31
C LEU A 97 9.46 -2.44 4.55
N PRO A 98 8.59 -2.75 3.57
CA PRO A 98 7.65 -3.84 3.74
C PRO A 98 8.37 -5.19 3.78
N VAL A 99 8.06 -5.98 4.81
CA VAL A 99 8.61 -7.33 5.00
C VAL A 99 7.46 -8.32 5.13
N LEU A 100 7.36 -9.23 4.15
CA LEU A 100 6.45 -10.38 4.18
C LEU A 100 7.19 -11.58 4.74
N VAL A 101 6.70 -12.14 5.83
CA VAL A 101 7.32 -13.32 6.45
C VAL A 101 6.72 -14.61 5.92
N VAL A 102 7.54 -15.63 5.74
CA VAL A 102 7.13 -16.96 5.26
C VAL A 102 7.37 -17.97 6.37
N THR A 103 6.39 -18.82 6.67
CA THR A 103 6.49 -19.81 7.76
C THR A 103 5.78 -21.13 7.44
N GLY A 104 6.28 -22.24 7.98
CA GLY A 104 5.64 -23.56 7.89
C GLY A 104 4.51 -23.80 8.91
N HIS A 105 4.00 -25.05 8.95
CA HIS A 105 2.80 -25.51 9.66
C HIS A 105 2.79 -25.38 11.21
N SER A 106 3.88 -24.94 11.84
CA SER A 106 3.97 -24.76 13.30
C SER A 106 3.69 -23.33 13.79
N GLY A 107 3.24 -22.41 12.91
CA GLY A 107 3.58 -21.00 13.06
C GLY A 107 2.48 -19.96 13.30
N VAL A 108 1.30 -20.28 13.83
CA VAL A 108 0.34 -19.18 14.14
C VAL A 108 0.92 -18.23 15.18
N SER A 109 1.56 -18.75 16.23
CA SER A 109 2.22 -17.92 17.26
C SER A 109 3.40 -17.12 16.71
N ILE A 110 4.24 -17.73 15.86
CA ILE A 110 5.40 -17.03 15.29
C ILE A 110 5.00 -15.97 14.27
N ALA A 111 3.94 -16.21 13.49
CA ALA A 111 3.39 -15.21 12.59
C ALA A 111 2.85 -14.01 13.38
N VAL A 112 2.13 -14.26 14.48
CA VAL A 112 1.66 -13.19 15.39
C VAL A 112 2.83 -12.39 15.97
N GLU A 113 3.91 -13.06 16.37
CA GLU A 113 5.11 -12.39 16.87
C GLU A 113 5.83 -11.57 15.79
N ALA A 114 5.89 -12.07 14.56
CA ALA A 114 6.42 -11.34 13.41
C ALA A 114 5.60 -10.07 13.13
N MET A 115 4.26 -10.18 13.14
CA MET A 115 3.37 -9.02 12.99
C MET A 115 3.58 -7.99 14.10
N ARG A 116 3.73 -8.43 15.36
CA ARG A 116 4.05 -7.53 16.49
C ARG A 116 5.41 -6.85 16.36
N THR A 117 6.36 -7.52 15.69
CA THR A 117 7.71 -6.99 15.45
C THR A 117 7.73 -5.96 14.32
N GLY A 118 6.71 -5.95 13.46
CA GLY A 118 6.57 -4.99 12.36
C GLY A 118 6.57 -5.62 10.96
N ALA A 119 6.40 -6.95 10.85
CA ALA A 119 6.14 -7.57 9.55
C ALA A 119 4.84 -7.00 8.93
N THR A 120 4.85 -6.83 7.62
CA THR A 120 3.72 -6.27 6.85
C THR A 120 2.57 -7.27 6.73
N ASP A 121 2.91 -8.53 6.46
CA ASP A 121 1.97 -9.66 6.41
C ASP A 121 2.78 -10.97 6.45
N PHE A 122 2.08 -12.12 6.43
CA PHE A 122 2.70 -13.43 6.40
C PHE A 122 2.13 -14.36 5.32
N VAL A 123 2.93 -15.34 4.94
CA VAL A 123 2.58 -16.42 3.99
C VAL A 123 2.89 -17.77 4.63
N MET A 124 1.94 -18.70 4.57
CA MET A 124 2.16 -20.06 5.05
C MET A 124 2.71 -20.97 3.94
N LYS A 125 3.72 -21.79 4.27
CA LYS A 125 4.21 -22.90 3.45
C LYS A 125 3.35 -24.16 3.72
N PRO A 126 2.95 -24.92 2.68
CA PRO A 126 3.10 -24.64 1.25
C PRO A 126 2.10 -23.56 0.79
N TRP A 127 2.55 -22.62 -0.03
CA TRP A 127 1.70 -21.54 -0.56
C TRP A 127 1.15 -21.88 -1.94
N ASN A 128 0.08 -21.17 -2.31
CA ASN A 128 -0.39 -21.08 -3.68
C ASN A 128 0.35 -19.93 -4.38
N ASN A 129 0.93 -20.19 -5.56
CA ASN A 129 1.72 -19.20 -6.31
C ASN A 129 0.91 -17.95 -6.70
N ASP A 130 -0.34 -18.11 -7.12
CA ASP A 130 -1.19 -16.97 -7.47
C ASP A 130 -1.51 -16.11 -6.25
N ARG A 131 -1.72 -16.73 -5.09
CA ARG A 131 -1.92 -16.02 -3.82
C ARG A 131 -0.66 -15.26 -3.40
N LEU A 132 0.52 -15.89 -3.50
CA LEU A 132 1.79 -15.23 -3.18
C LEU A 132 2.05 -14.03 -4.09
N VAL A 133 1.84 -14.19 -5.41
CA VAL A 133 2.00 -13.10 -6.38
C VAL A 133 1.00 -11.97 -6.08
N SER A 134 -0.27 -12.29 -5.84
CA SER A 134 -1.29 -11.29 -5.51
C SER A 134 -0.92 -10.47 -4.27
N LEU A 135 -0.45 -11.15 -3.21
CA LEU A 135 -0.02 -10.49 -1.98
C LEU A 135 1.19 -9.57 -2.22
N VAL A 136 2.24 -10.08 -2.87
CA VAL A 136 3.45 -9.29 -3.18
C VAL A 136 3.10 -8.07 -4.04
N THR A 137 2.30 -8.26 -5.10
CA THR A 137 1.87 -7.15 -5.96
C THR A 137 1.05 -6.13 -5.18
N SER A 138 0.10 -6.56 -4.35
CA SER A 138 -0.72 -5.64 -3.55
C SER A 138 0.12 -4.79 -2.59
N VAL A 139 1.14 -5.39 -1.97
CA VAL A 139 2.04 -4.68 -1.06
C VAL A 139 2.93 -3.72 -1.83
N LEU A 140 3.49 -4.14 -2.97
CA LEU A 140 4.28 -3.26 -3.84
C LEU A 140 3.45 -2.09 -4.40
N GLU A 141 2.17 -2.29 -4.72
CA GLU A 141 1.28 -1.21 -5.16
C GLU A 141 0.99 -0.23 -4.02
N LYS A 142 0.78 -0.71 -2.79
CA LYS A 142 0.61 0.14 -1.60
C LYS A 142 1.88 0.93 -1.31
N CYS A 143 3.05 0.30 -1.34
CA CYS A 143 4.33 0.96 -1.09
C CYS A 143 4.75 1.87 -2.25
N GLY A 144 4.41 1.53 -3.49
CA GLY A 144 4.59 2.40 -4.66
C GLY A 144 3.71 3.66 -4.62
N ARG A 145 2.53 3.56 -3.99
CA ARG A 145 1.71 4.74 -3.63
C ARG A 145 2.32 5.56 -2.49
N ASN A 146 3.11 4.95 -1.61
CA ASN A 146 3.81 5.64 -0.50
C ASN A 146 5.21 6.18 -0.88
N ASN A 147 5.83 5.69 -1.97
CA ASN A 147 7.15 6.16 -2.41
C ASN A 147 7.12 7.54 -3.13
N GLY A 148 5.93 8.14 -3.26
CA GLY A 148 5.79 9.56 -3.56
C GLY A 148 5.62 10.35 -2.26
N PHE A 149 6.73 10.67 -1.58
CA PHE A 149 6.76 11.57 -0.42
C PHE A 149 5.66 11.29 0.63
N ASP A 150 5.92 10.42 1.60
CA ASP A 150 5.19 10.39 2.88
C ASP A 150 5.58 11.61 3.76
N VAL A 151 5.45 12.80 3.19
CA VAL A 151 4.80 13.87 3.92
C VAL A 151 3.33 13.51 3.74
N GLU A 152 2.62 13.08 4.79
CA GLU A 152 1.15 13.13 4.75
C GLU A 152 0.83 14.49 4.14
N PRO A 153 0.25 14.58 2.93
CA PRO A 153 0.33 15.80 2.14
C PRO A 153 -0.25 16.94 2.96
N VAL A 154 0.65 17.73 3.55
CA VAL A 154 0.27 18.73 4.53
C VAL A 154 -0.39 19.81 3.70
N LEU A 155 -1.59 20.19 4.11
CA LEU A 155 -2.25 21.32 3.52
C LEU A 155 -1.44 22.58 3.86
N ILE A 156 -0.55 22.98 2.96
CA ILE A 156 0.29 24.17 3.13
C ILE A 156 -0.59 25.40 2.92
N THR A 157 -0.92 26.09 4.00
CA THR A 157 -1.81 27.25 4.00
C THR A 157 -1.04 28.57 3.91
N ALA A 158 -0.28 28.77 2.83
CA ALA A 158 0.59 29.94 2.67
C ALA A 158 -0.18 31.23 2.31
N SER A 159 -1.25 31.14 1.51
CA SER A 159 -2.01 32.31 1.04
C SER A 159 -3.23 32.62 1.92
N ASP A 160 -3.69 33.87 1.91
CA ASP A 160 -4.86 34.25 2.69
C ASP A 160 -6.15 33.63 2.14
N ALA A 161 -6.22 33.37 0.84
CA ALA A 161 -7.33 32.65 0.21
C ALA A 161 -7.46 31.21 0.75
N ILE A 162 -6.36 30.45 0.85
CA ILE A 162 -6.43 29.08 1.37
C ILE A 162 -6.69 29.07 2.89
N LYS A 163 -6.17 30.06 3.65
CA LYS A 163 -6.47 30.18 5.09
C LYS A 163 -7.97 30.39 5.35
N GLN A 164 -8.65 31.18 4.53
CA GLN A 164 -10.10 31.37 4.64
C GLN A 164 -10.85 30.05 4.41
N ILE A 165 -10.51 29.33 3.34
CA ILE A 165 -11.10 28.02 3.00
C ILE A 165 -10.86 27.01 4.13
N VAL A 166 -9.65 26.96 4.70
CA VAL A 166 -9.34 26.07 5.82
C VAL A 166 -10.11 26.46 7.08
N SER A 167 -10.26 27.76 7.36
CA SER A 167 -11.05 28.23 8.50
C SER A 167 -12.54 27.88 8.36
N GLU A 168 -13.08 27.87 7.14
CA GLU A 168 -14.43 27.38 6.88
C GLU A 168 -14.53 25.87 7.05
N ALA A 169 -13.58 25.11 6.48
CA ALA A 169 -13.52 23.67 6.63
C ALA A 169 -13.44 23.25 8.11
N ASP A 170 -12.62 23.92 8.91
CA ASP A 170 -12.47 23.65 10.36
C ASP A 170 -13.76 23.94 11.14
N ARG A 171 -14.51 24.98 10.76
CA ARG A 171 -15.81 25.30 11.36
C ARG A 171 -16.89 24.29 11.01
N ILE A 172 -16.86 23.73 9.80
CA ILE A 172 -17.84 22.74 9.32
C ILE A 172 -17.48 21.33 9.79
N ALA A 173 -16.19 21.04 10.02
CA ALA A 173 -15.69 19.72 10.41
C ALA A 173 -16.44 19.05 11.58
N PRO A 174 -16.75 19.71 12.71
CA PRO A 174 -17.48 19.08 13.82
C PRO A 174 -18.99 18.88 13.57
N THR A 175 -19.53 19.36 12.45
CA THR A 175 -20.96 19.24 12.11
C THR A 175 -21.28 17.97 11.33
N ARG A 176 -22.56 17.57 11.26
CA ARG A 176 -23.03 16.51 10.35
C ARG A 176 -23.42 17.01 8.95
N ALA A 177 -23.09 18.25 8.60
CA ALA A 177 -23.45 18.81 7.30
C ALA A 177 -22.74 18.06 6.16
N CYS A 178 -23.46 17.87 5.04
CA CYS A 178 -22.85 17.42 3.80
C CYS A 178 -22.03 18.56 3.19
N VAL A 179 -20.85 18.24 2.67
CA VAL A 179 -19.89 19.23 2.14
C VAL A 179 -19.62 18.92 0.68
N LEU A 180 -19.67 19.95 -0.17
CA LEU A 180 -19.19 19.88 -1.55
C LEU A 180 -17.93 20.72 -1.67
N ILE A 181 -16.84 20.10 -2.12
CA ILE A 181 -15.56 20.77 -2.38
C ILE A 181 -15.36 20.79 -3.89
N SER A 182 -15.40 21.98 -4.47
CA SER A 182 -15.23 22.23 -5.89
C SER A 182 -13.86 22.83 -6.20
N GLY A 183 -13.44 22.69 -7.46
CA GLY A 183 -12.21 23.30 -7.98
C GLY A 183 -11.52 22.41 -9.01
N PRO A 184 -10.50 22.89 -9.73
CA PRO A 184 -9.82 22.12 -10.77
C PRO A 184 -9.20 20.80 -10.28
N SER A 185 -8.91 19.88 -11.20
CA SER A 185 -8.17 18.66 -10.84
C SER A 185 -6.77 19.02 -10.35
N GLY A 186 -6.27 18.29 -9.33
CA GLY A 186 -4.92 18.49 -8.79
C GLY A 186 -4.74 19.62 -7.76
N VAL A 187 -5.75 20.42 -7.42
CA VAL A 187 -5.62 21.56 -6.47
C VAL A 187 -5.63 21.18 -4.98
N GLY A 188 -5.60 19.89 -4.66
CA GLY A 188 -5.57 19.42 -3.27
C GLY A 188 -6.95 19.30 -2.58
N LYS A 189 -8.06 19.22 -3.33
CA LYS A 189 -9.42 19.03 -2.78
C LYS A 189 -9.52 17.84 -1.80
N MET A 190 -8.80 16.75 -2.11
CA MET A 190 -8.72 15.56 -1.26
C MET A 190 -8.09 15.85 0.11
N LEU A 191 -7.10 16.76 0.16
CA LEU A 191 -6.44 17.14 1.41
C LEU A 191 -7.39 17.91 2.32
N LEU A 192 -8.22 18.77 1.72
CA LEU A 192 -9.25 19.49 2.44
C LEU A 192 -10.35 18.55 2.96
N ALA A 193 -10.81 17.60 2.13
CA ALA A 193 -11.77 16.57 2.57
C ALA A 193 -11.22 15.72 3.72
N ARG A 194 -9.96 15.31 3.64
CA ARG A 194 -9.29 14.53 4.68
C ARG A 194 -9.19 15.32 5.98
N ARG A 195 -8.83 16.61 5.91
CA ARG A 195 -8.83 17.50 7.09
C ARG A 195 -10.21 17.59 7.76
N ILE A 196 -11.29 17.72 6.97
CA ILE A 196 -12.67 17.74 7.48
C ILE A 196 -13.02 16.41 8.16
N GLN A 197 -12.57 15.29 7.59
CA GLN A 197 -12.75 13.97 8.15
C GLN A 197 -11.99 13.80 9.47
N ASP A 198 -10.71 14.20 9.53
CA ASP A 198 -9.85 14.04 10.71
C ASP A 198 -10.37 14.86 11.90
N LEU A 199 -10.98 16.01 11.63
CA LEU A 199 -11.60 16.89 12.64
C LEU A 199 -13.08 16.53 12.93
N SER A 200 -13.64 15.52 12.27
CA SER A 200 -15.00 15.03 12.51
C SER A 200 -15.06 14.14 13.74
N SER A 201 -16.19 14.16 14.46
CA SER A 201 -16.45 13.22 15.57
C SER A 201 -16.54 11.75 15.13
N GLU A 202 -16.70 11.49 13.84
CA GLU A 202 -16.85 10.16 13.23
C GLU A 202 -15.61 9.72 12.40
N ALA A 203 -14.42 10.27 12.71
CA ALA A 203 -13.18 10.05 11.95
C ALA A 203 -12.82 8.57 11.71
N SER A 204 -13.23 7.67 12.61
CA SER A 204 -12.91 6.24 12.57
C SER A 204 -13.75 5.40 11.59
N ALA A 205 -14.79 5.96 10.97
CA ALA A 205 -15.74 5.23 10.12
C ALA A 205 -15.91 5.87 8.72
N ALA A 206 -14.82 6.33 8.12
CA ALA A 206 -14.86 6.95 6.80
C ALA A 206 -14.66 5.94 5.66
N GLN A 207 -15.52 6.01 4.66
CA GLN A 207 -15.45 5.18 3.45
C GLN A 207 -15.30 6.09 2.22
N SER A 208 -14.24 5.88 1.45
CA SER A 208 -14.00 6.61 0.20
C SER A 208 -14.44 5.77 -1.00
N PHE A 209 -15.11 6.39 -1.96
CA PHE A 209 -15.48 5.76 -3.23
C PHE A 209 -15.41 6.74 -4.41
N SER A 210 -15.30 6.20 -5.62
CA SER A 210 -15.29 6.94 -6.90
C SER A 210 -16.28 6.28 -7.86
N ALA A 211 -16.69 6.98 -8.92
CA ALA A 211 -17.55 6.39 -9.94
C ALA A 211 -16.87 5.25 -10.72
N GLU A 212 -15.55 5.29 -10.87
CA GLU A 212 -14.76 4.30 -11.61
C GLU A 212 -14.54 3.01 -10.82
N ASP A 213 -14.36 3.10 -9.51
CA ASP A 213 -14.00 1.97 -8.65
C ASP A 213 -15.21 1.27 -8.02
N CYS A 214 -16.41 1.88 -8.09
CA CYS A 214 -17.52 1.49 -7.24
C CYS A 214 -18.72 1.00 -8.04
N GLY A 215 -18.98 -0.32 -7.98
CA GLY A 215 -20.18 -0.94 -8.54
C GLY A 215 -21.45 -0.69 -7.71
N ASP A 216 -21.30 -0.35 -6.42
CA ASP A 216 -22.42 -0.03 -5.51
C ASP A 216 -21.99 0.94 -4.38
N LEU A 217 -22.93 1.72 -3.83
CA LEU A 217 -22.69 2.61 -2.68
C LEU A 217 -22.28 1.84 -1.42
N PRO A 218 -21.52 2.47 -0.50
CA PRO A 218 -21.15 1.85 0.75
C PRO A 218 -22.38 1.45 1.60
N GLN A 219 -22.26 0.37 2.37
CA GLN A 219 -23.39 -0.20 3.13
C GLN A 219 -23.48 0.30 4.58
N GLU A 220 -22.37 0.79 5.14
CA GLU A 220 -22.28 1.23 6.53
C GLU A 220 -22.50 2.74 6.68
N GLY A 221 -23.09 3.14 7.83
CA GLY A 221 -23.25 4.54 8.19
C GLY A 221 -21.92 5.16 8.64
N GLY A 222 -21.76 6.46 8.43
CA GLY A 222 -20.53 7.19 8.80
C GLY A 222 -20.25 8.34 7.84
N VAL A 223 -18.96 8.60 7.59
CA VAL A 223 -18.50 9.64 6.66
C VAL A 223 -18.21 9.02 5.30
N TRP A 224 -18.83 9.53 4.26
CA TRP A 224 -18.67 9.08 2.88
C TRP A 224 -17.89 10.12 2.10
N ILE A 225 -16.76 9.74 1.50
CA ILE A 225 -15.99 10.62 0.63
C ILE A 225 -16.19 10.17 -0.82
N CYS A 226 -16.94 10.97 -1.58
CA CYS A 226 -17.21 10.70 -2.98
C CYS A 226 -16.28 11.52 -3.86
N ARG A 227 -15.47 10.84 -4.68
CA ARG A 227 -14.61 11.48 -5.68
C ARG A 227 -15.37 11.64 -6.99
N GLU A 228 -15.29 12.83 -7.57
CA GLU A 228 -15.90 13.15 -8.87
C GLU A 228 -17.40 12.82 -8.85
N ILE A 229 -18.13 13.51 -7.97
CA ILE A 229 -19.57 13.27 -7.80
C ILE A 229 -20.34 13.41 -9.12
N GLU A 230 -19.85 14.24 -10.05
CA GLU A 230 -20.37 14.41 -11.41
C GLU A 230 -20.25 13.15 -12.29
N ALA A 231 -19.30 12.26 -12.00
CA ALA A 231 -19.05 11.04 -12.77
C ALA A 231 -19.96 9.87 -12.35
N LEU A 232 -20.71 9.99 -11.25
CA LEU A 232 -21.63 8.95 -10.79
C LEU A 232 -22.69 8.64 -11.86
N SER A 233 -22.95 7.35 -12.09
CA SER A 233 -24.02 6.92 -12.99
C SER A 233 -25.39 7.40 -12.48
N PRO A 234 -26.39 7.62 -13.36
CA PRO A 234 -27.74 8.04 -12.93
C PRO A 234 -28.38 7.10 -11.89
N THR A 235 -28.07 5.81 -11.97
CA THR A 235 -28.51 4.81 -10.98
C THR A 235 -27.90 5.06 -9.60
N LEU A 236 -26.59 5.33 -9.54
CA LEU A 236 -25.89 5.63 -8.28
C LEU A 236 -26.31 7.00 -7.73
N GLN A 237 -26.51 8.01 -8.58
CA GLN A 237 -27.03 9.31 -8.17
C GLN A 237 -28.39 9.17 -7.49
N ARG A 238 -29.33 8.42 -8.09
CA ARG A 238 -30.65 8.18 -7.49
C ARG A 238 -30.56 7.49 -6.13
N ARG A 239 -29.75 6.43 -6.04
CA ARG A 239 -29.56 5.70 -4.77
C ARG A 239 -28.88 6.55 -3.70
N LEU A 240 -27.99 7.45 -4.10
CA LEU A 240 -27.32 8.38 -3.19
C LEU A 240 -28.35 9.36 -2.61
N THR A 241 -29.21 9.93 -3.45
CA THR A 241 -30.32 10.79 -3.01
C THR A 241 -31.24 10.05 -2.03
N ASP A 242 -31.69 8.83 -2.40
CA ASP A 242 -32.55 8.01 -1.53
C ASP A 242 -31.89 7.72 -0.17
N ARG A 243 -30.55 7.58 -0.14
CA ARG A 243 -29.79 7.37 1.11
C ARG A 243 -29.63 8.63 1.94
N LEU A 244 -29.48 9.80 1.32
CA LEU A 244 -29.37 11.09 2.00
C LEU A 244 -30.72 11.54 2.57
N ASP A 245 -31.83 11.11 1.98
CA ASP A 245 -33.19 11.39 2.45
C ASP A 245 -33.69 10.39 3.52
N GLY A 246 -32.87 9.38 3.85
CA GLY A 246 -33.22 8.34 4.82
C GLY A 246 -33.23 8.81 6.28
N SER A 247 -33.66 7.93 7.19
CA SER A 247 -33.77 8.21 8.64
C SER A 247 -32.42 8.35 9.35
N ALA A 248 -31.34 7.85 8.76
CA ALA A 248 -29.97 7.93 9.28
C ALA A 248 -28.99 8.18 8.12
N PRO A 249 -28.95 9.41 7.57
CA PRO A 249 -28.15 9.69 6.39
C PRO A 249 -26.65 9.67 6.72
N PRO A 250 -25.81 9.14 5.81
CA PRO A 250 -24.38 9.26 5.93
C PRO A 250 -23.97 10.72 5.76
N ARG A 251 -22.86 11.12 6.39
CA ARG A 251 -22.27 12.43 6.14
C ARG A 251 -21.49 12.38 4.83
N LEU A 252 -21.98 13.04 3.80
CA LEU A 252 -21.31 13.07 2.50
C LEU A 252 -20.31 14.23 2.40
N ILE A 253 -19.07 13.93 2.03
CA ILE A 253 -18.05 14.88 1.57
C ILE A 253 -17.82 14.58 0.08
N ALA A 254 -18.40 15.40 -0.77
CA ALA A 254 -18.31 15.26 -2.22
C ALA A 254 -17.18 16.13 -2.78
N LEU A 255 -16.39 15.58 -3.69
CA LEU A 255 -15.38 16.29 -4.45
C LEU A 255 -15.87 16.46 -5.88
N SER A 256 -15.81 17.69 -6.39
CA SER A 256 -16.12 17.98 -7.78
C SER A 256 -14.98 18.70 -8.48
N SER A 257 -14.75 18.33 -9.73
CA SER A 257 -13.82 19.02 -10.62
C SER A 257 -14.49 20.13 -11.43
N LEU A 258 -15.82 20.28 -11.29
CA LEU A 258 -16.58 21.36 -11.90
C LEU A 258 -16.35 22.67 -11.16
N ASP A 259 -16.08 23.73 -11.91
CA ASP A 259 -15.98 25.08 -11.38
C ASP A 259 -17.39 25.70 -11.30
N PHE A 260 -17.93 25.77 -10.08
CA PHE A 260 -19.24 26.38 -9.84
C PHE A 260 -19.16 27.91 -9.67
N ALA A 261 -17.96 28.50 -9.69
CA ALA A 261 -17.75 29.95 -9.50
C ALA A 261 -18.06 30.79 -10.75
N GLN A 262 -18.42 30.18 -11.88
CA GLN A 262 -18.79 30.88 -13.12
C GLN A 262 -20.31 30.97 -13.38
N ARG A 263 -21.14 30.98 -12.33
CA ARG A 263 -22.59 31.25 -12.46
C ARG A 263 -23.01 32.49 -11.70
#